data_AF-A0A8T1F254-F1
#
_entry.id   AF-A0A8T1F254-F1
#
_cell.length_a   1.000
_cell.length_b   1.000
_cell.length_c   1.000
_cell.angle_alpha   90.00
_cell.angle_beta   90.00
_cell.angle_gamma   90.00
#
_symmetry.space_group_name_H-M   'P 1'
#
loop_
_entity.id
_entity.type
_entity.pdbx_description
1 polymer ?
#
loop_
_entity_poly.entity_id
_entity_poly.type
_entity_poly.pdbx_seq_one_letter_code
_entity_poly.pdbx_strand_id
1 'polypeptide(L)'
;MAPSTKTAQQNLSFVLEKVDVVKYEDRPVPEIKDPHDVIVNVRYTGICGSDVHYYTHGSIGKYVVDKPMVLGHESAGVVHAVGSAVKSLKVGDQVAMEPGVPCLR
;
A
#
# COMPACT_ATOMS: atom_id res chain seq x y z
N MET A 1 17.49 -12.35 -31.23
CA MET A 1 16.33 -12.04 -30.36
C MET A 1 16.82 -11.09 -29.29
N ALA A 2 16.40 -9.83 -29.36
CA ALA A 2 16.77 -8.85 -28.34
C ALA A 2 16.14 -9.28 -26.99
N PRO A 3 16.84 -9.10 -25.85
CA PRO A 3 16.26 -9.39 -24.56
C PRO A 3 15.08 -8.44 -24.36
N SER A 4 13.89 -9.02 -24.15
CA SER A 4 12.70 -8.33 -23.69
C SER A 4 13.07 -7.52 -22.45
N THR A 5 13.21 -6.21 -22.59
CA THR A 5 13.27 -5.27 -21.47
C THR A 5 12.02 -5.51 -20.64
N LYS A 6 12.17 -6.09 -19.45
CA LYS A 6 11.10 -6.12 -18.45
C LYS A 6 10.71 -4.66 -18.24
N THR A 7 9.54 -4.25 -18.71
CA THR A 7 8.95 -2.97 -18.34
C THR A 7 9.00 -2.91 -16.82
N ALA A 8 9.65 -1.90 -16.25
CA ALA A 8 9.68 -1.75 -14.80
C ALA A 8 8.22 -1.81 -14.31
N GLN A 9 7.91 -2.79 -13.45
CA GLN A 9 6.56 -3.01 -12.96
C GLN A 9 6.11 -1.72 -12.28
N GLN A 10 5.14 -1.00 -12.87
CA GLN A 10 4.62 0.24 -12.30
C GLN A 10 3.82 -0.05 -11.03
N ASN A 11 3.98 0.81 -10.03
CA ASN A 11 3.23 0.78 -8.77
C ASN A 11 2.63 2.18 -8.51
N LEU A 12 1.65 2.52 -9.36
CA LEU A 12 0.95 3.79 -9.32
C LEU A 12 0.27 3.96 -7.96
N SER A 13 0.64 5.02 -7.25
CA SER A 13 0.21 5.29 -5.87
C SER A 13 -0.57 6.60 -5.80
N PHE A 14 -1.65 6.63 -5.01
CA PHE A 14 -2.41 7.86 -4.73
C PHE A 14 -1.83 8.55 -3.50
N VAL A 15 -1.19 9.70 -3.71
CA VAL A 15 -0.34 10.37 -2.72
C VAL A 15 -0.92 11.72 -2.36
N LEU A 16 -1.13 11.95 -1.06
CA LEU A 16 -1.34 13.27 -0.46
C LEU A 16 0.02 13.96 -0.33
N GLU A 17 0.26 15.00 -1.12
CA GLU A 17 1.51 15.79 -1.03
C GLU A 17 1.43 16.84 0.06
N LYS A 18 0.30 17.52 0.14
CA LYS A 18 -0.08 18.53 1.13
C LYS A 18 -1.60 18.70 1.11
N VAL A 19 -2.11 19.48 2.05
CA VAL A 19 -3.54 19.81 2.13
C VAL A 19 -4.08 20.25 0.75
N ASP A 20 -5.21 19.67 0.37
CA ASP A 20 -5.92 19.86 -0.91
C ASP A 20 -5.13 19.47 -2.18
N VAL A 21 -3.97 18.82 -2.05
CA VAL A 21 -3.14 18.40 -3.19
C VAL A 21 -2.84 16.91 -3.13
N VAL A 22 -3.50 16.18 -4.02
CA VAL A 22 -3.27 14.76 -4.27
C VAL A 22 -2.80 14.55 -5.70
N LYS A 23 -1.99 13.52 -5.91
CA LYS A 23 -1.57 13.10 -7.25
C LYS A 23 -1.41 11.59 -7.32
N TYR A 24 -1.45 11.09 -8.54
CA TYR A 24 -0.91 9.77 -8.84
C TYR A 24 0.58 9.91 -9.18
N GLU A 25 1.41 9.10 -8.53
CA GLU A 25 2.83 8.98 -8.89
C GLU A 25 3.25 7.50 -8.86
N ASP A 26 4.17 7.14 -9.74
CA ASP A 26 4.81 5.84 -9.69
C ASP A 26 5.73 5.76 -8.48
N ARG A 27 5.62 4.67 -7.71
CA ARG A 27 6.56 4.32 -6.65
C ARG A 27 7.26 3.00 -6.98
N PRO A 28 8.38 2.67 -6.31
CA PRO A 28 8.95 1.34 -6.43
C PRO A 28 7.94 0.28 -5.97
N VAL A 29 7.93 -0.87 -6.63
CA VAL A 29 7.28 -2.07 -6.08
C VAL A 29 8.04 -2.44 -4.81
N PRO A 30 7.36 -2.70 -3.68
CA PRO A 30 8.04 -3.09 -2.46
C PRO A 30 8.75 -4.43 -2.63
N GLU A 31 9.80 -4.64 -1.85
CA GLU A 31 10.46 -5.93 -1.67
C GLU A 31 10.08 -6.50 -0.31
N ILE A 32 10.12 -7.83 -0.18
CA ILE A 32 9.90 -8.51 1.11
C ILE A 32 11.04 -8.13 2.05
N LYS A 33 10.71 -7.50 3.20
CA LYS A 33 11.69 -7.07 4.21
C LYS A 33 11.70 -8.00 5.42
N ASP A 34 10.54 -8.47 5.86
CA ASP A 34 10.40 -9.49 6.91
C ASP A 34 10.03 -10.86 6.31
N PRO A 35 10.57 -11.99 6.83
CA PRO A 35 10.17 -13.32 6.41
C PRO A 35 8.67 -13.63 6.51
N HIS A 36 7.91 -12.87 7.32
CA HIS A 36 6.47 -13.01 7.50
C HIS A 36 5.64 -12.01 6.69
N ASP A 37 6.27 -11.15 5.88
CA ASP A 37 5.56 -10.21 5.02
C ASP A 37 4.95 -10.92 3.81
N VAL A 38 3.94 -10.28 3.23
CA VAL A 38 3.42 -10.58 1.90
C VAL A 38 3.33 -9.30 1.10
N ILE A 39 3.54 -9.38 -0.21
CA ILE A 39 3.24 -8.28 -1.15
C ILE A 39 1.90 -8.59 -1.78
N VAL A 40 0.97 -7.64 -1.71
CA VAL A 40 -0.37 -7.75 -2.28
C VAL A 40 -0.50 -6.82 -3.48
N ASN A 41 -0.95 -7.36 -4.61
CA ASN A 41 -1.44 -6.55 -5.73
C ASN A 41 -2.84 -6.07 -5.38
N VAL A 42 -2.94 -4.84 -4.90
CA VAL A 42 -4.19 -4.20 -4.47
C VAL A 42 -5.13 -4.07 -5.68
N ARG A 43 -6.37 -4.52 -5.52
CA ARG A 43 -7.40 -4.44 -6.57
C ARG A 43 -8.43 -3.36 -6.29
N TYR A 44 -8.79 -3.20 -5.02
CA TYR A 44 -9.77 -2.23 -4.57
C TYR A 44 -9.34 -1.66 -3.22
N THR A 45 -9.53 -0.36 -3.06
CA THR A 45 -9.34 0.38 -1.81
C THR A 45 -10.58 1.24 -1.58
N GLY A 46 -11.25 1.02 -0.45
CA GLY A 46 -12.29 1.90 0.06
C GLY A 46 -11.70 3.23 0.55
N ILE A 47 -12.53 4.26 0.53
CA ILE A 47 -12.22 5.56 1.12
C ILE A 47 -13.22 5.84 2.23
N CYS A 48 -12.76 6.48 3.30
CA CYS A 48 -13.63 6.87 4.39
C CYS A 48 -13.37 8.30 4.86
N GLY A 49 -14.07 8.71 5.91
CA GLY A 49 -13.96 10.08 6.44
C GLY A 49 -12.55 10.46 6.87
N SER A 50 -11.71 9.51 7.27
CA SER A 50 -10.32 9.80 7.68
C SER A 50 -9.44 10.18 6.49
N ASP A 51 -9.60 9.53 5.33
CA ASP A 51 -8.87 9.90 4.11
C ASP A 51 -9.24 11.34 3.68
N VAL A 52 -10.54 11.67 3.75
CA VAL A 52 -11.04 13.03 3.47
C VAL A 52 -10.52 14.04 4.49
N HIS A 53 -10.46 13.67 5.77
CA HIS A 53 -9.97 14.54 6.84
C HIS A 53 -8.47 14.82 6.68
N TYR A 54 -7.67 13.82 6.31
CA TYR A 54 -6.27 14.04 5.96
C TYR A 54 -6.11 14.89 4.72
N TYR A 55 -6.92 14.67 3.67
CA TYR A 55 -6.89 15.48 2.46
C TYR A 55 -7.15 16.97 2.75
N THR A 56 -8.17 17.26 3.56
CA THR A 56 -8.64 18.64 3.81
C THR A 56 -7.93 19.35 4.96
N HIS A 57 -7.38 18.63 5.94
CA HIS A 57 -6.79 19.21 7.14
C HIS A 57 -5.34 18.79 7.39
N GLY A 58 -4.81 17.82 6.63
CA GLY A 58 -3.44 17.32 6.78
C GLY A 58 -3.18 16.60 8.12
N SER A 59 -4.21 16.35 8.92
CA SER A 59 -4.06 15.78 10.25
C SER A 59 -5.35 15.17 10.78
N ILE A 60 -5.24 14.25 11.74
CA ILE A 60 -6.34 13.77 12.60
C ILE A 60 -5.84 13.76 14.04
N GLY A 61 -6.31 14.71 14.85
CA GLY A 61 -5.82 14.90 16.22
C GLY A 61 -4.31 15.17 16.24
N LYS A 62 -3.55 14.31 16.93
CA LYS A 62 -2.09 14.42 17.03
C LYS A 62 -1.32 13.81 15.84
N TYR A 63 -2.01 13.17 14.89
CA TYR A 63 -1.38 12.54 13.74
C TYR A 63 -1.33 13.54 12.59
N VAL A 64 -0.16 14.12 12.35
CA VAL A 64 0.06 15.17 11.34
C VAL A 64 0.83 14.59 10.15
N VAL A 65 0.41 14.94 8.94
CA VAL A 65 1.08 14.57 7.69
C VAL A 65 2.19 15.58 7.40
N ASP A 66 3.41 15.26 7.83
CA ASP A 66 4.59 16.12 7.64
C ASP A 66 5.36 15.84 6.34
N LYS A 67 5.01 14.75 5.63
CA LYS A 67 5.63 14.28 4.39
C LYS A 67 4.58 13.64 3.48
N PRO A 68 4.84 13.55 2.16
CA PRO A 68 3.91 12.92 1.24
C PRO A 68 3.50 11.50 1.67
N MET A 69 2.20 11.27 1.76
CA MET A 69 1.62 10.04 2.31
C MET A 69 0.75 9.33 1.27
N VAL A 70 0.92 8.02 1.14
CA VAL A 70 -0.01 7.20 0.35
C VAL A 70 -1.30 7.04 1.16
N LEU A 71 -2.44 7.37 0.56
CA LEU A 71 -3.75 7.25 1.20
C LEU A 71 -4.37 5.86 1.00
N GLY A 72 -5.41 5.57 1.77
CA GLY A 72 -6.16 4.32 1.71
C GLY A 72 -5.69 3.28 2.71
N HIS A 73 -6.63 2.74 3.48
CA HIS A 73 -6.39 1.76 4.55
C HIS A 73 -7.45 0.65 4.58
N GLU A 74 -8.38 0.64 3.63
CA GLU A 74 -9.47 -0.32 3.53
C GLU A 74 -9.35 -1.10 2.22
N SER A 75 -8.40 -2.03 2.10
CA SER A 75 -8.13 -2.65 0.78
C SER A 75 -8.15 -4.16 0.75
N ALA A 76 -8.42 -4.65 -0.46
CA ALA A 76 -8.41 -6.06 -0.82
C ALA A 76 -7.65 -6.26 -2.13
N GLY A 77 -7.05 -7.44 -2.27
CA GLY A 77 -6.22 -7.73 -3.43
C GLY A 77 -5.81 -9.19 -3.53
N VAL A 78 -4.79 -9.42 -4.35
CA VAL A 78 -4.25 -10.75 -4.63
C VAL A 78 -2.81 -10.82 -4.17
N VAL A 79 -2.44 -11.86 -3.42
CA VAL A 79 -1.06 -12.07 -2.98
C VAL A 79 -0.15 -12.23 -4.21
N HIS A 80 0.83 -11.34 -4.34
CA HIS A 80 1.82 -11.30 -5.41
C HIS A 80 3.13 -12.00 -5.02
N ALA A 81 3.57 -11.85 -3.78
CA ALA A 81 4.76 -12.52 -3.24
C ALA A 81 4.58 -12.82 -1.75
N VAL A 82 5.29 -13.83 -1.24
CA VAL A 82 5.26 -14.25 0.17
C VAL A 82 6.68 -14.37 0.71
N GLY A 83 6.88 -13.97 1.96
CA GLY A 83 8.11 -14.21 2.69
C GLY A 83 8.31 -15.67 3.05
N SER A 84 9.56 -16.04 3.35
CA SER A 84 9.97 -17.44 3.57
C SER A 84 9.38 -18.11 4.81
N ALA A 85 8.90 -17.34 5.78
CA ALA A 85 8.28 -17.84 7.01
C ALA A 85 6.74 -17.82 6.96
N VAL A 86 6.13 -17.29 5.89
CA VAL A 86 4.68 -17.31 5.68
C VAL A 86 4.23 -18.74 5.35
N LYS A 87 3.33 -19.29 6.17
CA LYS A 87 2.78 -20.65 6.00
C LYS A 87 1.28 -20.68 5.73
N SER A 88 0.59 -19.57 5.98
CA SER A 88 -0.87 -19.47 5.93
C SER A 88 -1.42 -18.95 4.60
N LEU A 89 -0.58 -18.30 3.79
CA LEU A 89 -0.95 -17.68 2.52
C LEU A 89 0.02 -18.10 1.41
N LYS A 90 -0.47 -18.09 0.17
CA LYS A 90 0.34 -18.34 -1.05
C LYS A 90 0.02 -17.33 -2.14
N VAL A 91 0.93 -17.19 -3.10
CA VAL A 91 0.71 -16.38 -4.30
C VAL A 91 -0.58 -16.80 -5.00
N GLY A 92 -1.40 -15.80 -5.36
CA GLY A 92 -2.72 -15.99 -5.98
C GLY A 92 -3.90 -15.98 -5.01
N ASP A 93 -3.68 -16.05 -3.70
CA ASP A 93 -4.77 -15.96 -2.72
C ASP A 93 -5.40 -14.55 -2.74
N GLN A 94 -6.73 -14.51 -2.62
CA GLN A 94 -7.48 -13.27 -2.44
C GLN A 94 -7.56 -12.93 -0.96
N VAL A 95 -7.15 -11.72 -0.60
CA VAL A 95 -7.05 -11.29 0.80
C VAL A 95 -7.70 -9.94 1.01
N ALA A 96 -8.32 -9.79 2.17
CA ALA A 96 -8.64 -8.49 2.76
C ALA A 96 -7.51 -8.11 3.73
N MET A 97 -7.19 -6.82 3.81
CA MET A 97 -6.09 -6.33 4.65
C MET A 97 -6.63 -5.64 5.90
N GLU A 98 -6.17 -6.09 7.06
CA GLU A 98 -6.32 -5.36 8.31
C GLU A 98 -5.14 -4.35 8.41
N PRO A 99 -5.39 -3.03 8.39
CA PRO A 99 -4.32 -2.03 8.30
C PRO A 99 -3.55 -1.83 9.62
N GLY A 100 -4.15 -2.20 10.75
CA GLY A 100 -3.54 -2.05 12.07
C GLY A 100 -2.62 -3.23 12.37
N VAL A 101 -1.31 -2.98 12.42
CA VAL A 101 -0.33 -3.98 12.88
C VAL A 101 0.05 -3.67 14.32
N PRO A 102 -0.48 -4.40 15.33
CA PRO A 102 -0.11 -4.18 16.72
C PRO A 102 1.31 -4.69 17.00
N CYS A 103 1.85 -4.38 18.19
CA CYS A 103 3.15 -4.91 18.65
C CYS A 103 3.14 -6.41 18.98
N LEU A 104 2.11 -7.15 18.54
CA LEU A 104 2.03 -8.59 18.70
C LEU A 104 3.00 -9.25 17.74
N ARG A 105 4.28 -9.23 18.12
CA ARG A 105 5.39 -10.01 17.56
C ARG A 105 6.60 -9.95 18.48
#